data_AF-A0A9P5PDU7-F1
#
_entry.id   AF-A0A9P5PDU7-F1
#
_cell.length_a   1.000
_cell.length_b   1.000
_cell.length_c   1.000
_cell.angle_alpha   90.00
_cell.angle_beta   90.00
_cell.angle_gamma   90.00
#
_symmetry.space_group_name_H-M   'P 1'
#
loop_
_entity.id
_entity.type
_entity.pdbx_description
1 polymer ?
#
loop_
_entity_poly.entity_id
_entity_poly.type
_entity_poly.pdbx_seq_one_letter_code
_entity_poly.pdbx_strand_id
1 'polypeptide(L)'
;AAGWRAKRLHRIKFLDASSDDAFGFLHPADIVHSMHLIGDFDSLGADNGLPKDSVGPREREEEDWTYFFVNMFVESDIFMLFRGDGIGH
;
A
#
# COMPACT_ATOMS: atom_id res chain seq x y z
N ALA A 1 -6.98 4.01 13.21
CA ALA A 1 -7.95 2.89 13.16
C ALA A 1 -8.47 2.73 11.73
N ALA A 2 -8.60 1.51 11.22
CA ALA A 2 -9.14 1.20 9.88
C ALA A 2 -10.29 0.19 9.99
N GLY A 3 -10.97 -0.08 8.87
CA GLY A 3 -12.06 -1.06 8.77
C GLY A 3 -13.46 -0.43 8.74
N TRP A 4 -14.47 -1.29 8.66
CA TRP A 4 -15.87 -0.92 8.40
C TRP A 4 -16.43 0.15 9.35
N ARG A 5 -16.18 0.03 10.67
CA ARG A 5 -16.67 1.00 11.67
C ARG A 5 -16.05 2.39 11.48
N ALA A 6 -14.80 2.46 11.00
CA ALA A 6 -14.10 3.70 10.72
C ALA A 6 -14.35 4.22 9.30
N LYS A 7 -15.09 3.47 8.45
CA LYS A 7 -15.31 3.76 7.03
C LYS A 7 -14.01 4.07 6.26
N ARG A 8 -12.90 3.43 6.65
CA ARG A 8 -11.56 3.71 6.13
C ARG A 8 -10.88 2.42 5.71
N LEU A 9 -10.27 2.40 4.54
CA LEU A 9 -9.51 1.25 4.05
C LEU A 9 -8.34 0.94 4.99
N HIS A 10 -7.95 -0.34 5.04
CA HIS A 10 -6.72 -0.73 5.70
C HIS A 10 -5.54 -0.21 4.89
N ARG A 11 -4.50 0.24 5.59
CA ARG A 11 -3.30 0.81 4.98
C ARG A 11 -2.08 0.12 5.57
N ILE A 12 -1.16 -0.27 4.70
CA ILE A 12 0.10 -0.92 5.05
C ILE A 12 1.25 -0.12 4.45
N LYS A 13 2.46 -0.40 4.93
CA LYS A 13 3.72 0.11 4.36
C LYS A 13 4.79 -0.94 4.54
N PHE A 14 5.88 -0.82 3.80
CA PHE A 14 7.06 -1.62 4.06
C PHE A 14 7.66 -1.25 5.42
N LEU A 15 8.35 -2.22 6.03
CA LEU A 15 9.26 -1.93 7.12
C LEU A 15 10.50 -1.24 6.56
N ASP A 16 11.14 -0.43 7.38
CA ASP A 16 12.44 0.14 7.02
C ASP A 16 13.42 -1.01 6.76
N ALA A 17 14.15 -0.96 5.65
CA ALA A 17 15.07 -2.02 5.24
C ALA A 17 16.20 -2.31 6.24
N SER A 18 16.48 -1.39 7.17
CA SER A 18 17.44 -1.60 8.27
C SER A 18 16.87 -2.40 9.45
N SER A 19 15.55 -2.66 9.48
CA SER A 19 14.91 -3.46 10.50
C SER A 19 15.26 -4.94 10.33
N ASP A 20 15.64 -5.62 11.41
CA ASP A 20 15.93 -7.07 11.42
C ASP A 20 14.74 -7.91 10.92
N ASP A 21 13.51 -7.38 11.08
CA ASP A 21 12.27 -8.02 10.63
C ASP A 21 11.84 -7.65 9.18
N ALA A 22 12.59 -6.79 8.48
CA ALA A 22 12.19 -6.33 7.14
C ALA A 22 12.26 -7.42 6.08
N PHE A 23 13.27 -8.30 6.18
CA PHE A 23 13.50 -9.39 5.24
C PHE A 23 13.75 -10.69 6.02
N GLY A 24 12.93 -11.70 5.73
CA GLY A 24 13.03 -12.98 6.38
C GLY A 24 12.11 -14.01 5.75
N PHE A 25 12.17 -15.24 6.27
CA PHE A 25 11.26 -16.30 5.85
C PHE A 25 10.01 -16.28 6.73
N LEU A 26 8.85 -16.20 6.07
CA LEU A 26 7.56 -16.38 6.72
C LEU A 26 7.13 -17.84 6.62
N HIS A 27 6.40 -18.30 7.63
CA HIS A 27 5.74 -19.60 7.54
C HIS A 27 4.72 -19.54 6.38
N PRO A 28 4.64 -20.56 5.50
CA PRO A 28 3.76 -20.50 4.33
C PRO A 28 2.28 -20.23 4.65
N ALA A 29 1.81 -20.65 5.83
CA ALA A 29 0.44 -20.37 6.29
C ALA A 29 0.16 -18.88 6.59
N ASP A 30 1.21 -18.06 6.73
CA ASP A 30 1.10 -16.62 7.00
C ASP A 30 1.17 -15.79 5.71
N ILE A 31 1.35 -16.42 4.56
CA ILE A 31 1.48 -15.74 3.27
C ILE A 31 0.10 -15.47 2.68
N VAL A 32 -0.20 -14.18 2.44
CA VAL A 32 -1.33 -13.79 1.61
C VAL A 32 -0.95 -14.04 0.15
N HIS A 33 -1.60 -15.02 -0.50
CA HIS A 33 -1.25 -15.45 -1.86
C HIS A 33 -1.40 -14.37 -2.93
N SER A 34 -2.39 -13.48 -2.80
CA SER A 34 -2.61 -12.41 -3.76
C SER A 34 -3.47 -11.32 -3.15
N MET A 35 -3.09 -10.06 -3.36
CA MET A 35 -3.92 -8.92 -3.02
C MET A 35 -3.64 -7.75 -3.95
N HIS A 36 -4.67 -6.94 -4.23
CA HIS A 36 -4.51 -5.70 -4.97
C HIS A 36 -4.17 -4.58 -3.98
N LEU A 37 -3.01 -3.96 -4.18
CA LEU A 37 -2.55 -2.81 -3.41
C LEU A 37 -2.62 -1.57 -4.29
N ILE A 38 -3.15 -0.49 -3.75
CA ILE A 38 -3.25 0.81 -4.42
C ILE A 38 -2.38 1.80 -3.65
N GLY A 39 -1.51 2.52 -4.34
CA GLY A 39 -0.69 3.57 -3.73
C GLY A 39 -1.56 4.66 -3.10
N ASP A 40 -1.14 5.14 -1.94
CA ASP A 40 -1.80 6.25 -1.26
C ASP A 40 -1.34 7.58 -1.85
N PHE A 41 -2.21 8.19 -2.68
CA PHE A 41 -1.94 9.40 -3.47
C PHE A 41 -1.43 10.59 -2.65
N ASP A 42 -1.82 10.69 -1.37
CA ASP A 42 -1.38 11.76 -0.47
C ASP A 42 0.06 11.57 0.04
N SER A 43 0.66 10.41 -0.23
CA SER A 43 1.98 10.02 0.27
C SER A 43 3.02 9.76 -0.83
N LEU A 44 2.81 10.33 -2.02
CA LEU A 44 3.82 10.27 -3.09
C LEU A 44 5.10 10.99 -2.66
N GLY A 45 6.26 10.43 -3.03
CA GLY A 45 7.55 11.09 -2.88
C GLY A 45 8.10 11.11 -1.46
N ALA A 46 7.38 10.50 -0.51
CA ALA A 46 7.89 10.24 0.83
C ALA A 46 8.64 8.91 0.88
N ASP A 47 9.68 8.85 1.74
CA ASP A 47 10.52 7.67 1.91
C ASP A 47 9.68 6.44 2.26
N ASN A 48 9.70 5.45 1.35
CA ASN A 48 8.94 4.21 1.46
C ASN A 48 9.66 3.16 2.35
N GLY A 49 10.83 3.50 2.90
CA GLY A 49 11.64 2.63 3.75
C GLY A 49 12.46 1.60 2.98
N LEU A 50 12.48 1.67 1.64
CA LEU A 50 13.26 0.77 0.78
C LEU A 50 14.49 1.49 0.20
N PRO A 51 15.58 0.75 -0.08
CA PRO A 51 16.73 1.31 -0.79
C PRO A 51 16.34 1.84 -2.18
N LYS A 52 17.00 2.92 -2.62
CA LYS A 52 16.75 3.56 -3.92
C LYS A 52 17.00 2.63 -5.12
N ASP A 53 17.84 1.62 -4.92
CA ASP A 53 18.23 0.58 -5.87
C ASP A 53 17.39 -0.71 -5.74
N SER A 54 16.33 -0.68 -4.93
CA SER A 54 15.35 -1.77 -4.90
C SER A 54 14.71 -1.97 -6.28
N VAL A 55 14.20 -3.17 -6.56
CA VAL A 55 13.62 -3.54 -7.87
C VAL A 55 12.24 -2.85 -8.11
N GLY A 56 11.73 -2.13 -7.11
CA GLY A 56 10.39 -1.53 -7.10
C GLY A 56 10.23 -0.29 -7.99
N PRO A 57 11.10 0.74 -7.90
CA PRO A 57 11.00 1.91 -8.75
C PRO A 57 11.40 1.55 -10.19
N ARG A 58 10.50 1.74 -11.15
CA ARG A 58 10.90 1.77 -12.57
C ARG A 58 11.90 2.91 -12.74
N GLU A 59 12.91 2.75 -13.59
CA GLU A 59 13.96 3.76 -13.87
C GLU A 59 13.45 5.17 -14.27
N ARG A 60 12.13 5.38 -14.41
CA ARG A 60 11.47 6.66 -14.71
C ARG A 60 10.60 7.22 -13.59
N GLU A 61 10.37 6.50 -12.50
CA GLU A 61 9.60 6.97 -11.35
C GLU A 61 10.59 7.31 -10.22
N GLU A 62 10.90 8.60 -10.07
CA GLU A 62 11.81 9.10 -9.02
C GLU A 62 11.17 9.01 -7.62
N GLU A 63 9.86 8.83 -7.55
CA GLU A 63 9.03 8.86 -6.34
C GLU A 63 8.16 7.60 -6.27
N ASP A 64 8.10 6.97 -5.09
CA ASP A 64 7.23 5.84 -4.79
C ASP A 64 6.25 6.20 -3.66
N TRP A 65 5.24 5.36 -3.46
CA TRP A 65 4.24 5.50 -2.42
C TRP A 65 4.77 4.99 -1.09
N THR A 66 4.68 5.80 -0.03
CA THR A 66 5.01 5.30 1.33
C THR A 66 3.98 4.31 1.84
N TYR A 67 2.72 4.52 1.50
CA TYR A 67 1.62 3.70 1.98
C TYR A 67 0.82 3.09 0.85
N PHE A 68 0.28 1.91 1.12
CA PHE A 68 -0.58 1.16 0.22
C PHE A 68 -1.90 0.84 0.89
N PHE A 69 -3.01 1.14 0.21
CA PHE A 69 -4.32 0.68 0.62
C PHE A 69 -4.51 -0.79 0.25
N VAL A 70 -4.97 -1.55 1.23
CA VAL A 70 -5.42 -2.93 1.07
C VAL A 70 -6.81 -2.90 0.46
N ASN A 71 -6.91 -3.26 -0.82
CA ASN A 71 -8.18 -3.16 -1.50
C ASN A 71 -9.13 -4.29 -1.04
N MET A 72 -10.32 -3.90 -0.58
CA MET A 72 -11.43 -4.82 -0.27
C MET A 72 -12.39 -4.97 -1.46
N PHE A 73 -12.16 -4.21 -2.54
CA PHE A 73 -13.00 -4.13 -3.73
C PHE A 73 -12.13 -4.30 -4.99
N VAL A 74 -12.75 -4.38 -6.17
CA VAL A 74 -12.01 -4.58 -7.43
C VAL A 74 -11.15 -3.36 -7.77
N GLU A 75 -11.66 -2.14 -7.55
CA GLU A 75 -10.93 -0.87 -7.68
C GLU A 75 -11.40 0.10 -6.59
N SER A 76 -10.48 0.85 -5.98
CA SER A 76 -10.82 1.83 -4.94
C SER A 76 -11.74 2.93 -5.49
N ASP A 77 -11.51 3.35 -6.73
CA ASP A 77 -12.33 4.39 -7.39
C ASP A 77 -13.78 3.91 -7.58
N ILE A 78 -13.98 2.66 -8.00
CA ILE A 78 -15.32 2.05 -8.12
C ILE A 78 -16.00 1.97 -6.74
N PHE A 79 -15.25 1.69 -5.68
CA PHE A 79 -15.81 1.69 -4.33
C PHE A 79 -16.12 3.09 -3.81
N MET A 80 -15.29 4.09 -4.09
CA MET A 80 -15.56 5.50 -3.77
C MET A 80 -16.81 5.99 -4.50
N LEU A 81 -16.92 5.69 -5.80
CA LEU A 81 -18.13 5.88 -6.62
C LEU A 81 -19.37 5.21 -5.98
N PHE A 82 -19.26 3.95 -5.55
CA PHE A 82 -20.38 3.23 -4.92
C PHE A 82 -20.79 3.83 -3.57
N ARG A 83 -19.84 4.37 -2.80
CA ARG A 83 -20.10 5.03 -1.52
C ARG A 83 -20.74 6.42 -1.70
N GLY A 84 -20.75 6.96 -2.92
CA GLY A 84 -21.25 8.29 -3.22
C GLY A 84 -20.25 9.41 -2.89
N ASP A 85 -18.98 9.07 -2.69
CA ASP A 85 -17.88 10.03 -2.57
C ASP A 85 -17.23 10.21 -3.95
N GLY A 86 -16.77 11.42 -4.25
CA GLY A 86 -16.13 11.73 -5.53
C GLY A 86 -14.77 11.06 -5.67
N ILE A 87 -14.37 10.71 -6.89
CA ILE A 87 -13.00 10.24 -7.17
C ILE A 87 -12.04 11.41 -6.92
N GLY A 88 -11.09 11.24 -5.98
CA GLY A 88 -9.94 12.12 -5.83
C GLY A 88 -9.98 13.19 -4.73
N HIS A 89 -10.81 13.07 -3.69
CA HIS A 89 -10.88 14.05 -2.59
C HIS A 89 -11.01 13.39 -1.20
#